data_AF-A0A8W7P5S3-F1
#
_entry.id   AF-A0A8W7P5S3-F1
#
_cell.length_a   1.000
_cell.length_b   1.000
_cell.length_c   1.000
_cell.angle_alpha   90.00
_cell.angle_beta   90.00
_cell.angle_gamma   90.00
#
_symmetry.space_group_name_H-M   'P 1'
#
loop_
_entity.id
_entity.type
_entity.pdbx_description
1 polymer ?
#
loop_
_entity_poly.entity_id
_entity_poly.type
_entity_poly.pdbx_seq_one_letter_code
_entity_poly.pdbx_strand_id
1 'polypeptide(L)'
;LDAGALNGEHTMNFEWLGEYGRMMALGVMTTLQLLLIAGTLGFALAVLVGFGRLSRQPFIAWLSLSFTNLIRGTPLLVQIYVMYYGLGSLFVSFPLLRDSWLWPYLREGFWYVALALTLSVAGYVGEVIKGGLRGVPKGELEAARALGMPRLLMIRRIWLPRAIFILLPTLAGESVMLLKSTALASTVAVMDALGVANLIRNQTFLTLVDRLAGKRTDAWQIHYAAQQAQARGEEVFILSVGDPDFATPASISERAVSALLAGDTHYSDVSGRPALRQALAAMHGEQTGQMVSEEQVIVVAGAQNGLFAVALCLCQPGDEVLVPEPMYLTYEASIRASGATLVPVAVDVERGFHLRPGALAAAITPRT
;
A
#
# COMPACT_ATOMS: atom_id res chain seq x y z
N LEU A 1 15.68 -7.00 -33.21
CA LEU A 1 15.03 -7.61 -32.03
C LEU A 1 16.16 -8.09 -31.15
N ASP A 2 16.33 -7.48 -29.98
CA ASP A 2 17.41 -7.84 -29.05
C ASP A 2 17.27 -9.31 -28.62
N ALA A 3 18.30 -10.10 -28.89
CA ALA A 3 18.36 -11.53 -28.58
C ALA A 3 18.30 -11.83 -27.06
N GLY A 4 18.37 -10.79 -26.22
CA GLY A 4 18.21 -10.89 -24.76
C GLY A 4 16.78 -11.18 -24.29
N ALA A 5 15.76 -10.90 -25.12
CA ALA A 5 14.36 -11.17 -24.74
C ALA A 5 13.97 -12.66 -24.78
N LEU A 6 14.82 -13.51 -25.35
CA LEU A 6 14.58 -14.96 -25.48
C LEU A 6 15.12 -15.79 -24.31
N ASN A 7 15.99 -15.20 -23.48
CA ASN A 7 16.43 -15.81 -22.23
C ASN A 7 15.64 -15.13 -21.12
N GLY A 8 14.71 -15.85 -20.46
CA GLY A 8 13.84 -15.35 -19.39
C GLY A 8 14.54 -14.89 -18.11
N GLU A 9 15.64 -14.15 -18.23
CA GLU A 9 16.17 -13.26 -17.22
C GLU A 9 15.33 -11.98 -17.25
N HIS A 10 14.40 -11.84 -16.31
CA HIS A 10 13.83 -10.54 -16.00
C HIS A 10 14.95 -9.63 -15.48
N THR A 11 15.69 -8.99 -16.38
CA THR A 11 16.64 -7.95 -16.02
C THR A 11 15.84 -6.83 -15.39
N MET A 12 16.11 -6.52 -14.11
CA MET A 12 15.47 -5.39 -13.43
C MET A 12 15.62 -4.13 -14.28
N ASN A 13 14.51 -3.61 -14.81
CA ASN A 13 14.52 -2.37 -15.56
C ASN A 13 14.71 -1.21 -14.56
N PHE A 14 15.84 -0.51 -14.69
CA PHE A 14 16.22 0.63 -13.85
C PHE A 14 16.05 1.98 -14.56
N GLU A 15 15.51 2.03 -15.78
CA GLU A 15 15.35 3.28 -16.54
C GLU A 15 14.48 4.30 -15.79
N TRP A 16 13.46 3.82 -15.05
CA TRP A 16 12.61 4.64 -14.21
C TRP A 16 13.37 5.36 -13.08
N LEU A 17 14.54 4.87 -12.64
CA LEU A 17 15.37 5.58 -11.66
C LEU A 17 15.91 6.90 -12.23
N GLY A 18 16.23 6.93 -13.52
CA GLY A 18 16.65 8.15 -14.20
C GLY A 18 15.50 9.16 -14.30
N GLU A 19 14.32 8.69 -14.68
CA GLU A 19 13.12 9.52 -14.87
C GLU A 19 12.60 10.09 -13.55
N TYR A 20 12.51 9.27 -12.50
CA TYR A 20 11.94 9.67 -11.21
C TYR A 20 12.98 10.01 -10.13
N GLY A 21 14.27 9.90 -10.44
CA GLY A 21 15.39 10.12 -9.49
C GLY A 21 15.30 11.45 -8.75
N ARG A 22 15.03 12.53 -9.48
CA ARG A 22 14.85 13.87 -8.89
C ARG A 22 13.65 13.93 -7.94
N MET A 23 12.54 13.30 -8.31
CA MET A 23 11.32 13.29 -7.49
C MET A 23 11.55 12.50 -6.20
N MET A 24 12.20 11.34 -6.29
CA MET A 24 12.58 10.53 -5.13
C MET A 24 13.52 11.29 -4.19
N ALA A 25 14.53 11.98 -4.74
CA ALA A 25 15.44 12.81 -3.94
C ALA A 25 14.70 13.93 -3.21
N LEU A 26 13.73 14.59 -3.86
CA LEU A 26 12.88 15.59 -3.22
C LEU A 26 12.00 14.98 -2.13
N GLY A 27 11.38 13.82 -2.35
CA GLY A 27 10.59 13.13 -1.33
C GLY A 27 11.42 12.76 -0.10
N VAL A 28 12.63 12.22 -0.30
CA VAL A 28 13.60 11.94 0.78
C VAL A 28 13.99 13.21 1.50
N MET A 29 14.26 14.31 0.77
CA MET A 29 14.58 15.60 1.38
C MET A 29 13.44 16.10 2.27
N THR A 30 12.18 16.02 1.81
CA THR A 30 10.99 16.36 2.61
C THR A 30 10.90 15.53 3.88
N THR A 31 11.12 14.21 3.78
CA THR A 31 11.17 13.31 4.94
C THR A 31 12.24 13.73 5.95
N LEU A 32 13.45 14.05 5.47
CA LEU A 32 14.54 14.51 6.33
C LEU A 32 14.25 15.87 6.98
N GLN A 33 13.61 16.80 6.25
CA GLN A 33 13.20 18.08 6.80
C GLN A 33 12.17 17.91 7.93
N LEU A 34 11.14 17.07 7.72
CA LEU A 34 10.16 16.75 8.77
C LEU A 34 10.84 16.11 9.98
N LEU A 35 11.73 15.15 9.76
CA LEU A 35 12.49 14.47 10.82
C LEU A 35 13.33 15.47 11.63
N LEU A 36 14.08 16.35 10.98
CA LEU A 36 14.96 17.31 11.63
C LEU A 36 14.17 18.39 12.38
N ILE A 37 13.13 18.95 11.77
CA ILE A 37 12.29 19.97 12.40
C ILE A 37 11.58 19.39 13.62
N ALA A 38 10.86 18.26 13.45
CA ALA A 38 10.13 17.65 14.53
C ALA A 38 11.04 17.09 15.62
N GLY A 39 12.19 16.52 15.24
CA GLY A 39 13.18 16.02 16.19
C GLY A 39 13.78 17.13 17.04
N THR A 40 14.20 18.24 16.43
CA THR A 40 14.83 19.35 17.16
C THR A 40 13.84 20.16 18.00
N LEU A 41 12.75 20.64 17.39
CA LEU A 41 11.73 21.42 18.09
C LEU A 41 10.97 20.56 19.10
N GLY A 42 10.67 19.32 18.73
CA GLY A 42 9.98 18.36 19.59
C GLY A 42 10.82 17.99 20.79
N PHE A 43 12.14 17.77 20.62
CA PHE A 43 13.04 17.53 21.75
C PHE A 43 13.17 18.75 22.66
N ALA A 44 13.31 19.96 22.10
CA ALA A 44 13.35 21.18 22.89
C ALA A 44 12.08 21.34 23.75
N LEU A 45 10.91 21.10 23.17
CA LEU A 45 9.63 21.12 23.88
C LEU A 45 9.52 19.94 24.87
N ALA A 46 10.03 18.76 24.52
CA ALA A 46 10.07 17.58 25.40
C ALA A 46 10.84 17.86 26.69
N VAL A 47 11.96 18.57 26.62
CA VAL A 47 12.74 18.98 27.80
C VAL A 47 11.90 19.86 28.71
N LEU A 48 11.22 20.86 28.16
CA LEU A 48 10.32 21.74 28.94
C LEU A 48 9.18 20.95 29.59
N VAL A 49 8.53 20.07 28.84
CA VAL A 49 7.44 19.20 29.32
C VAL A 49 7.97 18.25 30.41
N GLY A 50 9.11 17.60 30.19
CA GLY A 50 9.72 16.67 31.14
C GLY A 50 10.06 17.31 32.48
N PHE A 51 10.64 18.52 32.47
CA PHE A 51 10.86 19.29 33.71
C PHE A 51 9.55 19.80 34.31
N GLY A 52 8.60 20.26 33.48
CA GLY A 52 7.28 20.69 33.92
C GLY A 52 6.54 19.59 34.69
N ARG A 53 6.66 18.33 34.24
CA ARG A 53 6.13 17.13 34.92
C ARG A 53 6.79 16.82 36.26
N LEU A 54 8.00 17.36 36.52
CA LEU A 54 8.72 17.25 37.79
C LEU A 54 8.58 18.50 38.66
N SER A 55 7.89 19.53 38.17
CA SER A 55 7.74 20.79 38.89
C SER A 55 6.98 20.60 40.20
N ARG A 56 7.40 21.33 41.23
CA ARG A 56 6.67 21.42 42.51
C ARG A 56 5.42 22.29 42.40
N GLN A 57 5.36 23.17 41.39
CA GLN A 57 4.20 24.03 41.18
C GLN A 57 3.07 23.20 40.57
N PRO A 58 1.91 23.07 41.25
CA PRO A 58 0.84 22.16 40.83
C PRO A 58 0.27 22.54 39.46
N PHE A 59 0.20 23.85 39.15
CA PHE A 59 -0.28 24.34 37.87
C PHE A 59 0.59 23.87 36.69
N ILE A 60 1.92 24.00 36.80
CA ILE A 60 2.86 23.59 35.74
C ILE A 60 2.85 22.07 35.57
N ALA A 61 2.83 21.33 36.68
CA ALA A 61 2.77 19.88 36.67
C ALA A 61 1.47 19.36 36.05
N TRP A 62 0.34 20.01 36.36
CA TRP A 62 -0.96 19.71 35.78
C TRP A 62 -1.02 20.03 34.29
N LEU A 63 -0.55 21.21 33.86
CA LEU A 63 -0.54 21.59 32.45
C LEU A 63 0.30 20.60 31.61
N SER A 64 1.48 20.25 32.12
CA SER A 64 2.36 19.28 31.46
C SER A 64 1.73 17.89 31.43
N LEU A 65 1.04 17.47 32.51
CA LEU A 65 0.32 16.20 32.57
C LEU A 65 -0.79 16.15 31.52
N SER A 66 -1.64 17.18 31.48
CA SER A 66 -2.76 17.28 30.56
C SER A 66 -2.28 17.24 29.11
N PHE A 67 -1.22 17.98 28.77
CA PHE A 67 -0.58 17.91 27.46
C PHE A 67 -0.10 16.49 27.12
N THR A 68 0.68 15.86 28.00
CA THR A 68 1.21 14.50 27.74
C THR A 68 0.10 13.47 27.60
N ASN A 69 -0.96 13.56 28.41
CA ASN A 69 -2.11 12.65 28.34
C ASN A 69 -2.89 12.83 27.04
N LEU A 70 -3.11 14.06 26.61
CA LEU A 70 -3.82 14.36 25.36
C LEU A 70 -3.04 13.83 24.14
N ILE A 71 -1.75 14.16 24.06
CA ILE A 71 -0.90 13.78 22.92
C ILE A 71 -0.66 12.27 22.87
N ARG A 72 -0.39 11.62 24.01
CA ARG A 72 -0.16 10.17 24.04
C ARG A 72 -1.45 9.36 23.99
N GLY A 73 -2.58 9.98 24.31
CA GLY A 73 -3.91 9.37 24.28
C GLY A 73 -4.62 9.48 22.93
N THR A 74 -4.08 10.24 21.98
CA THR A 74 -4.65 10.40 20.63
C THR A 74 -3.72 9.83 19.56
N PRO A 75 -4.21 9.05 18.58
CA PRO A 75 -3.38 8.57 17.49
C PRO A 75 -2.76 9.72 16.70
N LEU A 76 -1.47 9.63 16.35
CA LEU A 76 -0.76 10.67 15.60
C LEU A 76 -1.45 11.02 14.27
N LEU A 77 -2.01 10.02 13.57
CA LEU A 77 -2.77 10.25 12.35
C LEU A 77 -3.97 11.18 12.59
N VAL A 78 -4.69 10.98 13.70
CA VAL A 78 -5.82 11.84 14.08
C VAL A 78 -5.33 13.25 14.40
N GLN A 79 -4.19 13.39 15.08
CA GLN A 79 -3.60 14.70 15.35
C GLN A 79 -3.26 15.45 14.05
N ILE A 80 -2.66 14.76 13.07
CA ILE A 80 -2.36 15.32 11.75
C ILE A 80 -3.66 15.77 11.06
N TYR A 81 -4.70 14.96 11.07
CA TYR A 81 -5.99 15.29 10.43
C TYR A 81 -6.70 16.46 11.10
N VAL A 82 -6.74 16.49 12.44
CA VAL A 82 -7.33 17.60 13.19
C VAL A 82 -6.57 18.91 12.91
N MET A 83 -5.24 18.86 12.83
CA MET A 83 -4.45 20.03 12.49
C MET A 83 -4.66 20.48 11.05
N TYR A 84 -4.55 19.57 10.08
CA TYR A 84 -4.63 19.92 8.66
C TYR A 84 -6.07 20.24 8.21
N TYR A 85 -7.00 19.30 8.38
CA TYR A 85 -8.39 19.48 7.94
C TYR A 85 -9.21 20.33 8.92
N GLY A 86 -8.95 20.24 10.22
CA GLY A 86 -9.65 21.03 11.23
C GLY A 86 -9.13 22.46 11.32
N LEU A 87 -7.90 22.67 11.80
CA LEU A 87 -7.36 24.03 11.96
C LEU A 87 -7.10 24.71 10.60
N GLY A 88 -6.67 23.97 9.57
CA GLY A 88 -6.46 24.53 8.24
C GLY A 88 -7.74 25.10 7.63
N SER A 89 -8.86 24.36 7.68
CA SER A 89 -10.15 24.87 7.18
C SER A 89 -10.65 26.07 7.99
N LEU A 90 -10.39 26.08 9.29
CA LEU A 90 -10.71 27.21 10.17
C LEU A 90 -9.92 28.46 9.79
N PHE A 91 -8.61 28.36 9.53
CA PHE A 91 -7.78 29.51 9.15
C PHE A 91 -8.15 30.10 7.80
N VAL A 92 -8.57 29.28 6.83
CA VAL A 92 -9.11 29.75 5.53
C VAL A 92 -10.29 30.70 5.75
N SER A 93 -11.11 30.47 6.77
CA SER A 93 -12.31 31.24 7.05
C SER A 93 -12.03 32.66 7.58
N PHE A 94 -10.79 32.98 7.98
CA PHE A 94 -10.42 34.30 8.52
C PHE A 94 -9.67 35.14 7.47
N PRO A 95 -10.27 36.21 6.91
CA PRO A 95 -9.62 37.05 5.89
C PRO A 95 -8.28 37.64 6.36
N LEU A 96 -8.22 38.11 7.62
CA LEU A 96 -7.00 38.66 8.22
C LEU A 96 -5.80 37.70 8.20
N LEU A 97 -6.04 36.38 8.34
CA LEU A 97 -4.99 35.38 8.27
C LEU A 97 -4.57 35.11 6.83
N ARG A 98 -5.51 35.12 5.88
CA ARG A 98 -5.23 34.91 4.45
C ARG A 98 -4.37 36.02 3.84
N ASP A 99 -4.58 37.26 4.30
CA ASP A 99 -3.81 38.42 3.83
C ASP A 99 -2.50 38.61 4.62
N SER A 100 -2.23 37.75 5.61
CA SER A 100 -1.04 37.85 6.44
C SER A 100 0.18 37.16 5.83
N TRP A 101 1.36 37.57 6.30
CA TRP A 101 2.64 36.93 5.96
C TRP A 101 2.73 35.45 6.41
N LEU A 102 1.84 35.00 7.30
CA LEU A 102 1.78 33.62 7.76
C LEU A 102 1.03 32.70 6.79
N TRP A 103 0.21 33.25 5.90
CA TRP A 103 -0.64 32.46 5.02
C TRP A 103 0.09 31.41 4.16
N PRO A 104 1.29 31.67 3.60
CA PRO A 104 2.03 30.66 2.86
C PRO A 104 2.32 29.40 3.69
N TYR A 105 2.56 29.56 4.99
CA TYR A 105 2.82 28.46 5.91
C TYR A 105 1.52 27.79 6.37
N LEU A 106 0.48 28.58 6.66
CA LEU A 106 -0.81 28.09 7.14
C LEU A 106 -1.66 27.41 6.06
N ARG A 107 -1.34 27.54 4.77
CA ARG A 107 -2.05 26.81 3.72
C ARG A 107 -1.38 25.48 3.34
N GLU A 108 -0.12 25.29 3.74
CA GLU A 108 0.70 24.16 3.31
C GLU A 108 0.64 23.01 4.33
N GLY A 109 0.30 21.80 3.85
CA GLY A 109 0.21 20.60 4.70
C GLY A 109 1.50 20.24 5.44
N PHE A 110 2.65 20.57 4.86
CA PHE A 110 3.97 20.33 5.46
C PHE A 110 4.08 20.88 6.89
N TRP A 111 3.65 22.12 7.13
CA TRP A 111 3.79 22.77 8.43
C TRP A 111 2.85 22.19 9.48
N TYR A 112 1.66 21.73 9.07
CA TYR A 112 0.75 21.02 9.96
C TYR A 112 1.29 19.66 10.38
N VAL A 113 1.87 18.91 9.44
CA VAL A 113 2.53 17.63 9.74
C VAL A 113 3.74 17.85 10.66
N ALA A 114 4.59 18.84 10.34
CA ALA A 114 5.75 19.18 11.17
C ALA A 114 5.33 19.55 12.60
N LEU A 115 4.25 20.33 12.76
CA LEU A 115 3.69 20.69 14.07
C LEU A 115 3.15 19.47 14.81
N ALA A 116 2.36 18.62 14.15
CA ALA A 116 1.80 17.40 14.75
C ALA A 116 2.91 16.47 15.25
N LEU A 117 3.93 16.23 14.42
CA LEU A 117 5.10 15.43 14.78
C LEU A 117 5.87 16.07 15.95
N THR A 118 6.07 17.39 15.93
CA THR A 118 6.73 18.14 17.01
C THR A 118 6.01 17.96 18.35
N LEU A 119 4.69 18.14 18.38
CA LEU A 119 3.88 17.96 19.59
C LEU A 119 3.89 16.51 20.06
N SER A 120 3.81 15.56 19.12
CA SER A 120 3.88 14.13 19.41
C SER A 120 5.20 13.78 20.10
N VAL A 121 6.35 14.13 19.50
CA VAL A 121 7.67 13.95 20.09
C VAL A 121 7.74 14.59 21.48
N ALA A 122 7.23 15.81 21.64
CA ALA A 122 7.23 16.48 22.95
C ALA A 122 6.46 15.71 24.02
N GLY A 123 5.31 15.13 23.67
CA GLY A 123 4.49 14.33 24.59
C GLY A 123 5.14 13.01 24.99
N TYR A 124 5.64 12.24 24.01
CA TYR A 124 6.28 10.95 24.26
C TYR A 124 7.66 11.11 24.92
N VAL A 125 8.54 11.90 24.31
CA VAL A 125 9.90 12.12 24.82
C VAL A 125 9.88 12.89 26.15
N GLY A 126 8.90 13.77 26.38
CA GLY A 126 8.76 14.46 27.67
C GLY A 126 8.51 13.50 28.83
N GLU A 127 7.70 12.45 28.62
CA GLU A 127 7.50 11.39 29.61
C GLU A 127 8.71 10.48 29.77
N VAL A 128 9.42 10.19 28.67
CA VAL A 128 10.70 9.48 28.71
C VAL A 128 11.71 10.25 29.56
N ILE A 129 11.92 11.54 29.31
CA ILE A 129 12.80 12.43 30.08
C ILE A 129 12.45 12.41 31.57
N LYS A 130 11.18 12.63 31.91
CA LYS A 130 10.71 12.55 33.30
C LYS A 130 10.98 11.17 33.91
N GLY A 131 10.78 10.10 33.16
CA GLY A 131 11.07 8.72 33.55
C GLY A 131 12.55 8.50 33.88
N GLY A 132 13.45 8.86 32.98
CA GLY A 132 14.90 8.70 33.21
C GLY A 132 15.45 9.61 34.31
N LEU A 133 14.92 10.83 34.45
CA LEU A 133 15.26 11.72 35.57
C LEU A 133 14.85 11.12 36.94
N ARG A 134 13.71 10.40 37.00
CA ARG A 134 13.29 9.66 38.20
C ARG A 134 13.99 8.30 38.38
N GLY A 135 14.53 7.75 37.30
CA GLY A 135 15.21 6.46 37.28
C GLY A 135 16.59 6.46 37.93
N VAL A 136 17.17 7.63 38.21
CA VAL A 136 18.45 7.73 38.92
C VAL A 136 18.30 7.17 40.35
N PRO A 137 19.11 6.17 40.76
CA PRO A 137 18.99 5.55 42.08
C PRO A 137 19.11 6.58 43.21
N LYS A 138 18.16 6.56 44.15
CA LYS A 138 18.12 7.51 45.28
C LYS A 138 19.39 7.43 46.13
N GLY A 139 19.98 6.25 46.27
CA GLY A 139 21.24 6.03 47.01
C GLY A 139 22.41 6.87 46.47
N GLU A 140 22.52 7.06 45.15
CA GLU A 140 23.55 7.92 44.55
C GLU A 140 23.36 9.38 45.00
N LEU A 141 22.10 9.84 45.05
CA LEU A 141 21.75 11.21 45.46
C LEU A 141 21.84 11.41 46.98
N GLU A 142 21.62 10.37 47.78
CA GLU A 142 21.74 10.39 49.24
C GLU A 142 23.20 10.37 49.68
N ALA A 143 24.04 9.54 49.05
CA ALA A 143 25.49 9.52 49.27
C ALA A 143 26.13 10.88 48.94
N ALA A 144 25.75 11.49 47.81
CA ALA A 144 26.24 12.84 47.45
C ALA A 144 25.87 13.89 48.50
N ARG A 145 24.66 13.83 49.05
CA ARG A 145 24.21 14.72 50.13
C ARG A 145 24.97 14.47 51.44
N ALA A 146 25.24 13.22 51.79
CA ALA A 146 26.03 12.86 52.98
C ALA A 146 27.47 13.39 52.91
N LEU A 147 28.04 13.46 51.71
CA LEU A 147 29.37 14.05 51.44
C LEU A 147 29.35 15.59 51.38
N GLY A 148 28.24 16.26 51.70
CA GLY A 148 28.13 17.72 51.70
C GLY A 148 28.05 18.35 50.31
N MET A 149 27.74 17.58 49.26
CA MET A 149 27.67 18.10 47.90
C MET A 149 26.53 19.12 47.73
N PRO A 150 26.80 20.37 47.27
CA PRO A 150 25.76 21.35 47.03
C PRO A 150 24.82 20.89 45.89
N ARG A 151 23.53 21.25 45.98
CA ARG A 151 22.48 20.77 45.06
C ARG A 151 22.81 20.94 43.58
N LEU A 152 23.38 22.09 43.20
CA LEU A 152 23.72 22.38 41.80
C LEU A 152 24.86 21.48 41.31
N LEU A 153 25.83 21.18 42.17
CA LEU A 153 26.93 20.28 41.86
C LEU A 153 26.44 18.84 41.69
N MET A 154 25.54 18.40 42.57
CA MET A 154 24.88 17.09 42.47
C MET A 154 24.06 16.95 41.19
N ILE A 155 23.28 17.98 40.83
CA ILE A 155 22.50 17.99 39.57
C ILE A 155 23.43 17.88 38.36
N ARG A 156 24.47 18.72 38.31
CA ARG A 156 25.37 18.81 37.14
C ARG A 156 26.30 17.58 37.00
N ARG A 157 26.79 17.01 38.10
CA ARG A 157 27.82 15.95 38.07
C ARG A 157 27.27 14.53 38.24
N ILE A 158 26.10 14.36 38.86
CA ILE A 158 25.57 13.03 39.18
C ILE A 158 24.23 12.84 38.48
N TRP A 159 23.22 13.63 38.86
CA TRP A 159 21.84 13.36 38.47
C TRP A 159 21.60 13.49 36.96
N LEU A 160 21.99 14.60 36.35
CA LEU A 160 21.74 14.84 34.92
C LEU A 160 22.56 13.90 34.01
N PRO A 161 23.89 13.72 34.20
CA PRO A 161 24.64 12.77 33.39
C PRO A 161 24.10 11.35 33.50
N ARG A 162 23.78 10.90 34.72
CA ARG A 162 23.24 9.55 34.94
C ARG A 162 21.88 9.37 34.27
N ALA A 163 21.00 10.35 34.40
CA ALA A 163 19.71 10.35 33.72
C ALA A 163 19.86 10.28 32.20
N ILE A 164 20.77 11.07 31.60
CA ILE A 164 21.02 11.04 30.15
C ILE A 164 21.44 9.63 29.71
N PHE A 165 22.34 8.96 30.43
CA PHE A 165 22.74 7.59 30.11
C PHE A 165 21.59 6.58 30.18
N ILE A 166 20.66 6.74 31.14
CA ILE A 166 19.45 5.92 31.24
C ILE A 166 18.51 6.17 30.05
N LEU A 167 18.44 7.42 29.57
CA LEU A 167 17.53 7.85 28.51
C LEU A 167 17.99 7.47 27.11
N LEU A 168 19.30 7.41 26.86
CA LEU A 168 19.89 7.24 25.52
C LEU A 168 19.28 6.08 24.70
N PRO A 169 19.10 4.85 25.23
CA PRO A 169 18.51 3.76 24.47
C PRO A 169 17.07 4.06 24.04
N THR A 170 16.27 4.65 24.92
CA THR A 170 14.88 5.00 24.64
C THR A 170 14.79 6.14 23.63
N LEU A 171 15.66 7.15 23.74
CA LEU A 171 15.71 8.27 22.78
C LEU A 171 16.09 7.80 21.37
N ALA A 172 16.97 6.81 21.25
CA ALA A 172 17.28 6.19 19.95
C ALA A 172 16.04 5.49 19.36
N GLY A 173 15.30 4.74 20.18
CA GLY A 173 14.03 4.13 19.77
C GLY A 173 12.99 5.15 19.31
N GLU A 174 12.82 6.24 20.05
CA GLU A 174 11.91 7.34 19.69
C GLU A 174 12.33 8.04 18.39
N SER A 175 13.63 8.15 18.11
CA SER A 175 14.14 8.72 16.86
C SER A 175 13.77 7.84 15.64
N VAL A 176 13.87 6.51 15.80
CA VAL A 176 13.44 5.55 14.77
C VAL A 176 11.92 5.60 14.58
N MET A 177 11.16 5.74 15.68
CA MET A 177 9.71 5.89 15.60
C MET A 177 9.32 7.17 14.88
N LEU A 178 9.97 8.30 15.17
CA LEU A 178 9.74 9.56 14.46
C LEU A 178 9.99 9.41 12.95
N LEU A 179 11.08 8.75 12.55
CA LEU A 179 11.36 8.46 11.13
C LEU A 179 10.26 7.60 10.49
N LYS A 180 9.69 6.63 11.21
CA LYS A 180 8.54 5.87 10.69
C LYS A 180 7.29 6.74 10.61
N SER A 181 7.09 7.63 11.58
CA SER A 181 5.93 8.51 11.66
C SER A 181 5.89 9.59 10.57
N THR A 182 7.03 10.02 10.01
CA THR A 182 7.02 10.97 8.88
C THR A 182 6.26 10.43 7.66
N ALA A 183 6.18 9.11 7.49
CA ALA A 183 5.43 8.49 6.40
C ALA A 183 3.93 8.81 6.42
N LEU A 184 3.38 9.17 7.59
CA LEU A 184 2.00 9.63 7.73
C LEU A 184 1.75 10.96 7.02
N ALA A 185 2.79 11.72 6.66
CA ALA A 185 2.67 12.96 5.91
C ALA A 185 1.95 12.75 4.56
N SER A 186 2.21 11.61 3.91
CA SER A 186 1.58 11.25 2.64
C SER A 186 0.04 11.18 2.68
N THR A 187 -0.55 11.01 3.86
CA THR A 187 -2.02 10.96 4.05
C THR A 187 -2.72 12.30 3.85
N VAL A 188 -2.00 13.41 3.96
CA VAL A 188 -2.49 14.79 3.75
C VAL A 188 -1.81 15.45 2.55
N ALA A 189 -1.52 14.65 1.52
CA ALA A 189 -0.93 15.07 0.25
C ALA A 189 0.46 15.74 0.34
N VAL A 190 1.20 15.52 1.44
CA VAL A 190 2.61 15.91 1.51
C VAL A 190 3.43 14.85 0.77
N MET A 191 4.16 15.27 -0.26
CA MET A 191 4.99 14.39 -1.09
C MET A 191 6.33 14.10 -0.42
N ASP A 192 6.28 13.29 0.64
CA ASP A 192 7.45 12.70 1.27
C ASP A 192 7.95 11.46 0.52
N ALA A 193 8.95 10.74 1.04
CA ALA A 193 9.47 9.54 0.39
C ALA A 193 8.39 8.49 0.09
N LEU A 194 7.45 8.25 1.01
CA LEU A 194 6.36 7.30 0.79
C LEU A 194 5.33 7.84 -0.22
N GLY A 195 4.98 9.13 -0.14
CA GLY A 195 4.08 9.78 -1.09
C GLY A 195 4.60 9.70 -2.53
N VAL A 196 5.89 9.98 -2.74
CA VAL A 196 6.54 9.85 -4.05
C VAL A 196 6.55 8.39 -4.53
N ALA A 197 6.90 7.44 -3.66
CA ALA A 197 6.89 6.02 -4.03
C ALA A 197 5.49 5.54 -4.47
N ASN A 198 4.44 5.96 -3.77
CA ASN A 198 3.06 5.62 -4.12
C ASN A 198 2.61 6.30 -5.41
N LEU A 199 3.04 7.54 -5.67
CA LEU A 199 2.77 8.21 -6.93
C LEU A 199 3.40 7.47 -8.11
N ILE A 200 4.69 7.12 -8.02
CA ILE A 200 5.41 6.39 -9.07
C ILE A 200 4.72 5.04 -9.31
N ARG A 201 4.38 4.32 -8.23
CA ARG A 201 3.66 3.05 -8.30
C ARG A 201 2.34 3.17 -9.07
N ASN A 202 1.57 4.22 -8.78
CA ASN A 202 0.25 4.45 -9.38
C ASN A 202 0.33 4.96 -10.82
N GLN A 203 1.39 5.67 -11.19
CA GLN A 203 1.58 6.17 -12.56
C GLN A 203 2.15 5.12 -13.50
N THR A 204 3.15 4.37 -13.03
CA THR A 204 3.91 3.45 -13.89
C THR A 204 3.28 2.06 -13.95
N PHE A 205 2.48 1.70 -12.94
CA PHE A 205 1.97 0.34 -12.76
C PHE A 205 3.07 -0.74 -12.81
N LEU A 206 4.36 -0.39 -12.64
CA LEU A 206 5.49 -1.32 -12.81
C LEU A 206 5.35 -2.55 -11.93
N THR A 207 4.87 -2.37 -10.70
CA THR A 207 4.61 -3.49 -9.79
C THR A 207 3.49 -4.42 -10.27
N LEU A 208 2.53 -3.91 -11.04
CA LEU A 208 1.47 -4.72 -11.65
C LEU A 208 1.96 -5.37 -12.95
N VAL A 209 2.68 -4.64 -13.79
CA VAL A 209 3.30 -5.18 -15.01
C VAL A 209 4.25 -6.33 -14.66
N ASP A 210 5.13 -6.14 -13.67
CA ASP A 210 6.06 -7.19 -13.23
C ASP A 210 5.33 -8.42 -12.64
N ARG A 211 4.21 -8.21 -11.94
CA ARG A 211 3.36 -9.32 -11.45
C ARG A 211 2.68 -10.09 -12.58
N LEU A 212 2.29 -9.41 -13.65
CA LEU A 212 1.56 -9.99 -14.78
C LEU A 212 2.49 -10.54 -15.87
N ALA A 213 3.71 -10.02 -15.96
CA ALA A 213 4.73 -10.47 -16.90
C ALA A 213 5.24 -11.86 -16.48
N GLY A 214 4.66 -12.91 -17.05
CA GLY A 214 5.09 -14.29 -16.88
C GLY A 214 5.81 -14.81 -18.12
N LYS A 215 6.66 -15.84 -17.96
CA LYS A 215 7.37 -16.54 -19.06
C LYS A 215 6.44 -17.06 -20.18
N ARG A 216 5.12 -17.08 -19.93
CA ARG A 216 4.09 -17.57 -20.85
C ARG A 216 3.55 -16.48 -21.79
N THR A 217 3.81 -15.18 -21.58
CA THR A 217 3.44 -14.14 -22.56
C THR A 217 4.24 -14.20 -23.86
N ASP A 218 5.39 -14.88 -23.84
CA ASP A 218 6.27 -15.03 -25.01
C ASP A 218 5.66 -15.89 -26.12
N ALA A 219 4.68 -16.74 -25.80
CA ALA A 219 3.96 -17.54 -26.80
C ALA A 219 3.24 -16.67 -27.85
N TRP A 220 2.76 -15.49 -27.45
CA TRP A 220 2.13 -14.55 -28.37
C TRP A 220 3.14 -13.89 -29.32
N GLN A 221 4.43 -13.81 -28.95
CA GLN A 221 5.46 -13.25 -29.83
C GLN A 221 5.61 -14.10 -31.10
N ILE A 222 5.56 -15.43 -30.96
CA ILE A 222 5.61 -16.35 -32.11
C ILE A 222 4.38 -16.14 -33.01
N HIS A 223 3.20 -16.00 -32.40
CA HIS A 223 1.96 -15.72 -33.15
C HIS A 223 2.05 -14.40 -33.95
N TYR A 224 2.50 -13.31 -33.31
CA TYR A 224 2.64 -12.01 -33.99
C TYR A 224 3.72 -12.04 -35.07
N ALA A 225 4.84 -12.72 -34.83
CA ALA A 225 5.87 -12.90 -35.85
C ALA A 225 5.34 -13.68 -37.07
N ALA A 226 4.54 -14.72 -36.84
CA ALA A 226 3.88 -15.49 -37.91
C ALA A 226 2.86 -14.65 -38.69
N GLN A 227 2.03 -13.85 -38.01
CA GLN A 227 1.12 -12.90 -38.67
C GLN A 227 1.87 -11.87 -39.52
N GLN A 228 2.98 -11.32 -39.01
CA GLN A 228 3.80 -10.37 -39.77
C GLN A 228 4.47 -11.02 -40.99
N ALA A 229 4.94 -12.26 -40.87
CA ALA A 229 5.48 -13.02 -42.00
C ALA A 229 4.41 -13.26 -43.07
N GLN A 230 3.20 -13.66 -42.67
CA GLN A 230 2.07 -13.81 -43.58
C GLN A 230 1.71 -12.47 -44.26
N ALA A 231 1.73 -11.36 -43.52
CA ALA A 231 1.50 -10.01 -44.07
C ALA A 231 2.59 -9.57 -45.07
N ARG A 232 3.81 -10.11 -44.97
CA ARG A 232 4.89 -9.92 -45.95
C ARG A 232 4.75 -10.85 -47.18
N GLY A 233 3.73 -11.70 -47.22
CA GLY A 233 3.49 -12.65 -48.32
C GLY A 233 4.29 -13.94 -48.20
N GLU A 234 4.87 -14.24 -47.04
CA GLU A 234 5.55 -15.51 -46.77
C GLU A 234 4.52 -16.63 -46.57
N GLU A 235 4.85 -17.85 -47.00
CA GLU A 235 4.00 -19.02 -46.80
C GLU A 235 4.11 -19.52 -45.35
N VAL A 236 3.14 -19.13 -44.52
CA VAL A 236 3.11 -19.45 -43.08
C VAL A 236 1.74 -20.01 -42.69
N PHE A 237 1.73 -21.17 -42.06
CA PHE A 237 0.53 -21.79 -41.49
C PHE A 237 0.44 -21.48 -39.98
N ILE A 238 -0.58 -20.74 -39.58
CA ILE A 238 -0.77 -20.31 -38.18
C ILE A 238 -1.68 -21.33 -37.46
N LEU A 239 -1.10 -22.15 -36.60
CA LEU A 239 -1.80 -23.18 -35.80
C LEU A 239 -1.89 -22.82 -34.31
N SER A 240 -1.89 -21.52 -33.99
CA SER A 240 -1.74 -21.02 -32.62
C SER A 240 -2.97 -20.28 -32.07
N VAL A 241 -4.05 -20.19 -32.86
CA VAL A 241 -5.29 -19.46 -32.49
C VAL A 241 -6.38 -20.46 -32.13
N GLY A 242 -7.02 -20.26 -30.99
CA GLY A 242 -8.12 -21.09 -30.50
C GLY A 242 -9.52 -20.61 -30.92
N ASP A 243 -9.61 -19.52 -31.68
CA ASP A 243 -10.87 -19.02 -32.21
C ASP A 243 -11.36 -19.91 -33.36
N PRO A 244 -12.67 -20.22 -33.40
CA PRO A 244 -13.24 -21.00 -34.49
C PRO A 244 -13.17 -20.26 -35.83
N ASP A 245 -13.10 -21.03 -36.92
CA ASP A 245 -13.03 -20.53 -38.30
C ASP A 245 -14.41 -20.20 -38.91
N PHE A 246 -15.50 -20.46 -38.18
CA PHE A 246 -16.86 -20.12 -38.60
C PHE A 246 -17.32 -18.75 -38.08
N ALA A 247 -18.17 -18.08 -38.85
CA ALA A 247 -18.81 -16.83 -38.44
C ALA A 247 -19.90 -17.07 -37.38
N THR A 248 -20.14 -16.05 -36.54
CA THR A 248 -21.30 -16.02 -35.63
C THR A 248 -22.60 -16.30 -36.41
N PRO A 249 -23.47 -17.22 -35.94
CA PRO A 249 -24.73 -17.53 -36.59
C PRO A 249 -25.58 -16.28 -36.89
N ALA A 250 -26.17 -16.22 -38.09
CA ALA A 250 -26.90 -15.04 -38.59
C ALA A 250 -28.00 -14.55 -37.63
N SER A 251 -28.74 -15.47 -37.00
CA SER A 251 -29.79 -15.15 -36.05
C SER A 251 -29.31 -14.34 -34.84
N ILE A 252 -28.06 -14.55 -34.39
CA ILE A 252 -27.45 -13.81 -33.29
C ILE A 252 -27.06 -12.42 -33.76
N SER A 253 -26.39 -12.32 -34.91
CA SER A 253 -25.96 -11.04 -35.47
C SER A 253 -27.15 -10.14 -35.84
N GLU A 254 -28.20 -10.70 -36.44
CA GLU A 254 -29.44 -9.98 -36.76
C GLU A 254 -30.15 -9.45 -35.50
N ARG A 255 -30.18 -10.26 -34.42
CA ARG A 255 -30.73 -9.81 -33.13
C ARG A 255 -29.93 -8.66 -32.53
N ALA A 256 -28.60 -8.71 -32.61
CA ALA A 256 -27.73 -7.64 -32.13
C ALA A 256 -27.97 -6.33 -32.92
N VAL A 257 -28.06 -6.41 -34.26
CA VAL A 257 -28.36 -5.26 -35.13
C VAL A 257 -29.74 -4.70 -34.81
N SER A 258 -30.75 -5.54 -34.65
CA SER A 258 -32.11 -5.11 -34.29
C SER A 258 -32.14 -4.38 -32.95
N ALA A 259 -31.46 -4.90 -31.92
CA ALA A 259 -31.37 -4.25 -30.61
C ALA A 259 -30.67 -2.87 -30.71
N LEU A 260 -29.57 -2.80 -31.48
CA LEU A 260 -28.87 -1.54 -31.74
C LEU A 260 -29.79 -0.50 -32.41
N LEU A 261 -30.49 -0.89 -33.48
CA LEU A 261 -31.42 -0.02 -34.20
C LEU A 261 -32.62 0.42 -33.34
N ALA A 262 -33.01 -0.40 -32.35
CA ALA A 262 -34.04 -0.09 -31.37
C ALA A 262 -33.56 0.83 -30.23
N GLY A 263 -32.30 1.26 -30.24
CA GLY A 263 -31.74 2.18 -29.24
C GLY A 263 -31.26 1.51 -27.95
N ASP A 264 -30.97 0.20 -27.98
CA ASP A 264 -30.48 -0.56 -26.84
C ASP A 264 -28.99 -0.31 -26.53
N THR A 265 -28.65 0.96 -26.26
CA THR A 265 -27.28 1.48 -26.11
C THR A 265 -27.00 2.05 -24.72
N HIS A 266 -27.90 1.80 -23.77
CA HIS A 266 -27.85 2.37 -22.42
C HIS A 266 -27.26 1.37 -21.42
N TYR A 267 -26.84 1.86 -20.25
CA TYR A 267 -26.28 1.01 -19.20
C TYR A 267 -27.23 -0.13 -18.82
N SER A 268 -26.66 -1.33 -18.68
CA SER A 268 -27.34 -2.46 -18.05
C SER A 268 -27.12 -2.46 -16.54
N ASP A 269 -27.86 -3.32 -15.83
CA ASP A 269 -27.50 -3.73 -14.48
C ASP A 269 -26.04 -4.23 -14.45
N VAL A 270 -25.33 -3.92 -13.36
CA VAL A 270 -23.95 -4.35 -13.10
C VAL A 270 -23.81 -5.88 -13.18
N SER A 271 -24.84 -6.61 -12.74
CA SER A 271 -24.81 -8.08 -12.75
C SER A 271 -25.18 -8.68 -14.11
N GLY A 272 -25.64 -7.84 -15.05
CA GLY A 272 -26.19 -8.25 -16.33
C GLY A 272 -27.73 -8.24 -16.36
N ARG A 273 -28.29 -8.28 -17.58
CA ARG A 273 -29.74 -8.18 -17.80
C ARG A 273 -30.49 -9.37 -17.18
N PRO A 274 -31.60 -9.16 -16.46
CA PRO A 274 -32.34 -10.24 -15.80
C PRO A 274 -32.70 -11.40 -16.74
N ALA A 275 -33.26 -11.10 -17.92
CA ALA A 275 -33.64 -12.13 -18.89
C ALA A 275 -32.46 -12.99 -19.36
N LEU A 276 -31.26 -12.41 -19.48
CA LEU A 276 -30.05 -13.17 -19.85
C LEU A 276 -29.58 -14.04 -18.68
N ARG A 277 -29.58 -13.51 -17.45
CA ARG A 277 -29.19 -14.25 -16.24
C ARG A 277 -30.13 -15.43 -15.99
N GLN A 278 -31.43 -15.26 -16.17
CA GLN A 278 -32.42 -16.33 -16.06
C GLN A 278 -32.18 -17.43 -17.10
N ALA A 279 -31.92 -17.05 -18.36
CA ALA A 279 -31.62 -18.00 -19.42
C ALA A 279 -30.32 -18.78 -19.15
N LEU A 280 -29.27 -18.12 -18.66
CA LEU A 280 -28.01 -18.75 -18.28
C LEU A 280 -28.18 -19.71 -17.09
N ALA A 281 -28.98 -19.34 -16.09
CA ALA A 281 -29.28 -20.21 -14.95
C ALA A 281 -30.01 -21.49 -15.38
N ALA A 282 -31.00 -21.37 -16.27
CA ALA A 282 -31.70 -22.52 -16.84
C ALA A 282 -30.76 -23.40 -17.66
N MET A 283 -29.95 -22.80 -18.54
CA MET A 283 -28.97 -23.52 -19.36
C MET A 283 -27.95 -24.28 -18.49
N HIS A 284 -27.44 -23.68 -17.41
CA HIS A 284 -26.54 -24.34 -16.47
C HIS A 284 -27.19 -25.56 -15.82
N GLY A 285 -28.46 -25.43 -15.38
CA GLY A 285 -29.22 -26.53 -14.80
C GLY A 285 -29.45 -27.69 -15.78
N GLU A 286 -29.79 -27.38 -17.03
CA GLU A 286 -29.98 -28.38 -18.09
C GLU A 286 -28.69 -29.14 -18.44
N GLN A 287 -27.54 -28.43 -18.48
CA GLN A 287 -26.26 -29.01 -18.89
C GLN A 287 -25.54 -29.76 -17.77
N THR A 288 -25.67 -29.29 -16.52
CA THR A 288 -24.87 -29.80 -15.39
C THR A 288 -25.71 -30.56 -14.36
N GLY A 289 -27.03 -30.42 -14.38
CA GLY A 289 -27.93 -30.91 -13.32
C GLY A 289 -27.90 -30.08 -12.04
N GLN A 290 -27.08 -29.02 -11.96
CA GLN A 290 -27.00 -28.15 -10.80
C GLN A 290 -27.98 -26.97 -10.94
N MET A 291 -28.98 -26.92 -10.06
CA MET A 291 -29.93 -25.81 -10.04
C MET A 291 -29.30 -24.55 -9.42
N VAL A 292 -29.32 -23.45 -10.16
CA VAL A 292 -28.88 -22.12 -9.71
C VAL A 292 -29.96 -21.09 -10.02
N SER A 293 -30.09 -20.06 -9.18
CA SER A 293 -30.99 -18.92 -9.45
C SER A 293 -30.28 -17.85 -10.27
N GLU A 294 -31.04 -16.93 -10.87
CA GLU A 294 -30.48 -15.78 -11.58
C GLU A 294 -29.61 -14.90 -10.67
N GLU A 295 -29.91 -14.83 -9.37
CA GLU A 295 -29.14 -14.11 -8.35
C GLU A 295 -27.71 -14.65 -8.22
N GLN A 296 -27.50 -15.93 -8.53
CA GLN A 296 -26.19 -16.60 -8.50
C GLN A 296 -25.44 -16.51 -9.84
N VAL A 297 -26.00 -15.81 -10.84
CA VAL A 297 -25.38 -15.61 -12.15
C VAL A 297 -24.97 -14.15 -12.32
N ILE A 298 -23.74 -13.93 -12.79
CA ILE A 298 -23.24 -12.61 -13.22
C ILE A 298 -22.73 -12.70 -14.66
N VAL A 299 -23.02 -11.68 -15.46
CA VAL A 299 -22.54 -11.57 -16.84
C VAL A 299 -21.33 -10.66 -16.89
N VAL A 300 -20.24 -11.15 -17.48
CA VAL A 300 -18.96 -10.44 -17.62
C VAL A 300 -18.49 -10.44 -19.06
N ALA A 301 -17.52 -9.59 -19.38
CA ALA A 301 -16.92 -9.49 -20.70
C ALA A 301 -16.00 -10.68 -21.01
N GLY A 302 -16.58 -11.84 -21.30
CA GLY A 302 -15.88 -13.07 -21.63
C GLY A 302 -15.35 -13.85 -20.42
N ALA A 303 -15.06 -15.14 -20.64
CA ALA A 303 -14.66 -16.07 -19.58
C ALA A 303 -13.37 -15.65 -18.86
N GLN A 304 -12.42 -15.05 -19.56
CA GLN A 304 -11.18 -14.56 -18.96
C GLN A 304 -11.41 -13.41 -17.97
N ASN A 305 -12.34 -12.50 -18.26
CA ASN A 305 -12.74 -11.46 -17.30
C ASN A 305 -13.41 -12.08 -16.07
N GLY A 306 -14.22 -13.12 -16.27
CA GLY A 306 -14.80 -13.91 -15.17
C GLY A 306 -13.73 -14.50 -14.25
N LEU A 307 -12.73 -15.18 -14.80
CA LEU A 307 -11.62 -15.72 -14.01
C LEU A 307 -10.85 -14.62 -13.28
N PHE A 308 -10.56 -13.51 -13.95
CA PHE A 308 -9.87 -12.37 -13.36
C PHE A 308 -10.67 -11.76 -12.19
N ALA A 309 -11.97 -11.53 -12.37
CA ALA A 309 -12.84 -10.99 -11.34
C ALA A 309 -12.94 -11.94 -10.13
N VAL A 310 -13.07 -13.25 -10.38
CA VAL A 310 -13.08 -14.28 -9.33
C VAL A 310 -11.76 -14.28 -8.56
N ALA A 311 -10.62 -14.24 -9.24
CA ALA A 311 -9.30 -14.20 -8.60
C ALA A 311 -9.14 -12.96 -7.72
N LEU A 312 -9.58 -11.78 -8.17
CA LEU A 312 -9.54 -10.56 -7.36
C LEU A 312 -10.48 -10.58 -6.15
N CYS A 313 -11.61 -11.30 -6.24
CA CYS A 313 -12.58 -11.41 -5.16
C CYS A 313 -12.18 -12.45 -4.10
N LEU A 314 -11.54 -13.55 -4.52
CA LEU A 314 -11.28 -14.70 -3.65
C LEU A 314 -9.85 -14.75 -3.12
N CYS A 315 -8.88 -14.15 -3.80
CA CYS A 315 -7.47 -14.33 -3.47
C CYS A 315 -6.82 -13.03 -2.98
N GLN A 316 -5.83 -13.17 -2.11
CA GLN A 316 -5.01 -12.11 -1.55
C GLN A 316 -3.51 -12.40 -1.74
N PRO A 317 -2.63 -11.38 -1.58
CA PRO A 317 -1.20 -11.61 -1.53
C PRO A 317 -0.81 -12.61 -0.43
N GLY A 318 -0.22 -13.73 -0.85
CA GLY A 318 0.17 -14.83 0.05
C GLY A 318 -0.61 -16.11 -0.16
N ASP A 319 -1.77 -16.06 -0.84
CA ASP A 319 -2.56 -17.24 -1.18
C ASP A 319 -1.92 -18.02 -2.34
N GLU A 320 -2.21 -19.32 -2.42
CA GLU A 320 -1.72 -20.24 -3.43
C GLU A 320 -2.91 -20.79 -4.24
N VAL A 321 -2.86 -20.68 -5.58
CA VAL A 321 -3.89 -21.24 -6.47
C VAL A 321 -3.30 -22.40 -7.24
N LEU A 322 -3.82 -23.61 -6.98
CA LEU A 322 -3.38 -24.83 -7.66
C LEU A 322 -3.95 -24.89 -9.08
N VAL A 323 -3.10 -25.06 -10.09
CA VAL A 323 -3.51 -25.12 -11.49
C VAL A 323 -2.89 -26.34 -12.18
N PRO A 324 -3.69 -27.26 -12.77
CA PRO A 324 -3.14 -28.38 -13.53
C PRO A 324 -2.27 -27.93 -14.70
N GLU A 325 -1.11 -28.56 -14.91
CA GLU A 325 -0.19 -28.24 -16.00
C GLU A 325 -0.10 -29.41 -17.01
N PRO A 326 -0.28 -29.19 -18.35
CA PRO A 326 -0.36 -27.90 -19.05
C PRO A 326 -1.67 -27.14 -18.84
N MET A 327 -1.59 -25.80 -18.84
CA MET A 327 -2.70 -24.89 -18.54
C MET A 327 -2.88 -23.84 -19.65
N TYR A 328 -4.05 -23.19 -19.67
CA TYR A 328 -4.27 -22.04 -20.54
C TYR A 328 -3.39 -20.85 -20.10
N LEU A 329 -2.71 -20.22 -21.08
CA LEU A 329 -1.64 -19.25 -20.81
C LEU A 329 -2.09 -18.07 -19.94
N THR A 330 -3.35 -17.64 -20.07
CA THR A 330 -3.85 -16.44 -19.37
C THR A 330 -4.23 -16.70 -17.91
N TYR A 331 -4.30 -17.96 -17.46
CA TYR A 331 -4.57 -18.29 -16.06
C TYR A 331 -3.52 -17.69 -15.13
N GLU A 332 -2.25 -17.76 -15.51
CA GLU A 332 -1.14 -17.22 -14.72
C GLU A 332 -1.30 -15.72 -14.47
N ALA A 333 -1.55 -14.95 -15.53
CA ALA A 333 -1.73 -13.50 -15.42
C ALA A 333 -3.00 -13.16 -14.60
N SER A 334 -4.13 -13.83 -14.87
CA SER A 334 -5.39 -13.57 -14.16
C SER A 334 -5.29 -13.87 -12.66
N ILE A 335 -4.60 -14.94 -12.27
CA ILE A 335 -4.41 -15.31 -10.86
C ILE A 335 -3.41 -14.35 -10.19
N ARG A 336 -2.24 -14.13 -10.80
CA ARG A 336 -1.19 -13.26 -10.22
C ARG A 336 -1.62 -11.80 -10.10
N ALA A 337 -2.61 -11.35 -10.87
CA ALA A 337 -3.22 -10.04 -10.73
C ALA A 337 -3.73 -9.76 -9.30
N SER A 338 -4.25 -10.79 -8.61
CA SER A 338 -4.70 -10.70 -7.21
C SER A 338 -3.54 -10.61 -6.20
N GLY A 339 -2.31 -10.93 -6.63
CA GLY A 339 -1.15 -11.10 -5.76
C GLY A 339 -0.95 -12.54 -5.26
N ALA A 340 -1.86 -13.46 -5.59
CA ALA A 340 -1.71 -14.89 -5.30
C ALA A 340 -0.60 -15.54 -6.14
N THR A 341 -0.09 -16.66 -5.62
CA THR A 341 0.92 -17.48 -6.28
C THR A 341 0.24 -18.63 -7.02
N LEU A 342 0.44 -18.72 -8.33
CA LEU A 342 0.05 -19.90 -9.09
C LEU A 342 1.00 -21.05 -8.77
N VAL A 343 0.45 -22.19 -8.35
CA VAL A 343 1.22 -23.43 -8.09
C VAL A 343 0.81 -24.48 -9.12
N PRO A 344 1.70 -24.85 -10.06
CA PRO A 344 1.38 -25.86 -11.07
C PRO A 344 1.28 -27.26 -10.44
N VAL A 345 0.27 -28.02 -10.84
CA VAL A 345 0.09 -29.42 -10.45
C VAL A 345 0.24 -30.31 -11.68
N ALA A 346 1.21 -31.21 -11.66
CA ALA A 346 1.48 -32.08 -12.80
C ALA A 346 0.29 -32.99 -13.12
N VAL A 347 -0.06 -33.07 -14.40
CA VAL A 347 -1.03 -34.05 -14.93
C VAL A 347 -0.34 -35.27 -15.52
N ASP A 348 -1.14 -36.29 -15.79
CA ASP A 348 -0.66 -37.55 -16.34
C ASP A 348 -0.77 -37.61 -17.87
N VAL A 349 0.37 -37.52 -18.54
CA VAL A 349 0.44 -37.56 -20.02
C VAL A 349 -0.06 -38.91 -20.57
N GLU A 350 0.27 -40.02 -19.91
CA GLU A 350 -0.12 -41.36 -20.36
C GLU A 350 -1.63 -41.60 -20.23
N ARG A 351 -2.30 -40.81 -19.39
CA ARG A 351 -3.76 -40.84 -19.20
C ARG A 351 -4.46 -39.62 -19.79
N GLY A 352 -3.93 -39.08 -20.89
CA GLY A 352 -4.63 -38.01 -21.62
C GLY A 352 -4.71 -36.69 -20.87
N PHE A 353 -3.68 -36.37 -20.08
CA PHE A 353 -3.55 -35.11 -19.34
C PHE A 353 -4.57 -34.92 -18.21
N HIS A 354 -5.14 -35.99 -17.66
CA HIS A 354 -6.03 -35.91 -16.51
C HIS A 354 -5.27 -35.61 -15.20
N LEU A 355 -5.85 -34.73 -14.38
CA LEU A 355 -5.38 -34.45 -13.03
C LEU A 355 -5.56 -35.68 -12.13
N ARG A 356 -4.50 -36.05 -11.40
CA ARG A 356 -4.57 -37.15 -10.43
C ARG A 356 -5.00 -36.61 -9.05
N PRO A 357 -6.04 -37.17 -8.40
CA PRO A 357 -6.47 -36.72 -7.08
C PRO A 357 -5.36 -36.72 -6.03
N GLY A 358 -4.46 -37.72 -6.06
CA GLY A 358 -3.31 -37.77 -5.16
C GLY A 358 -2.28 -36.67 -5.41
N ALA A 359 -2.08 -36.24 -6.65
CA ALA A 359 -1.18 -35.13 -6.97
C ALA A 359 -1.78 -33.79 -6.51
N LEU A 360 -3.10 -33.62 -6.68
CA LEU A 360 -3.81 -32.45 -6.15
C LEU A 360 -3.73 -32.41 -4.63
N ALA A 361 -4.06 -33.51 -3.94
CA ALA A 361 -4.04 -33.58 -2.48
C ALA A 361 -2.66 -33.29 -1.88
N ALA A 362 -1.59 -33.75 -2.54
CA ALA A 362 -0.21 -33.52 -2.11
C ALA A 362 0.24 -32.05 -2.28
N ALA A 363 -0.41 -31.29 -3.17
CA ALA A 363 -0.09 -29.89 -3.44
C ALA A 363 -0.84 -28.90 -2.53
N ILE A 364 -1.85 -29.35 -1.78
CA ILE A 364 -2.62 -28.50 -0.86
C ILE A 364 -1.77 -28.10 0.34
N THR A 365 -1.75 -26.80 0.65
CA THR A 365 -1.09 -26.21 1.83
C THR A 365 -2.09 -25.38 2.64
N PRO A 366 -1.74 -24.90 3.86
CA PRO A 366 -2.59 -23.96 4.60
C PRO A 366 -2.82 -22.61 3.89
N ARG A 367 -2.12 -22.35 2.79
CA ARG A 367 -2.25 -21.13 1.97
C ARG A 367 -3.06 -21.36 0.69
N THR A 368 -3.48 -22.60 0.44
CA THR A 368 -4.24 -23.00 -0.76
C THR A 368 -5.73 -22.73 -0.64
#